data_AF-A0A438I6Q4-F1
#
_entry.id   AF-A0A438I6Q4-F1
#
_cell.length_a   1.000
_cell.length_b   1.000
_cell.length_c   1.000
_cell.angle_alpha   90.00
_cell.angle_beta   90.00
_cell.angle_gamma   90.00
#
_symmetry.space_group_name_H-M   'P 1'
#
loop_
_entity.id
_entity.type
_entity.pdbx_description
1 polymer ?
#
loop_
_entity_poly.entity_id
_entity_poly.type
_entity_poly.pdbx_seq_one_letter_code
_entity_poly.pdbx_strand_id
1 'polypeptide(L)'
;MTEMAYRRLACPAKFCMSDIERYSGIGCPKIHLRLYNKVMRAHGIDDAQLVAFFPMSLSGAAQRWFASVEPSRLRTWEDVAHEFLTQFAFSADIDVSRRELEATR
;
A
#
# COMPACT_ATOMS: atom_id res chain seq x y z
N MET A 1 27.36 -21.62 2.45
CA MET A 1 26.71 -21.94 1.17
C MET A 1 25.19 -22.07 1.36
N THR A 2 24.54 -20.99 1.79
CA THR A 2 23.08 -20.90 1.98
C THR A 2 22.47 -20.19 0.77
N GLU A 3 22.65 -20.80 -0.40
CA GLU A 3 22.17 -20.30 -1.70
C GLU A 3 20.98 -21.15 -2.17
N MET A 4 20.02 -21.45 -1.29
CA MET A 4 18.83 -22.24 -1.67
C MET A 4 17.50 -21.76 -1.09
N ALA A 5 17.46 -20.72 -0.23
CA ALA A 5 16.21 -20.28 0.40
C ALA A 5 15.44 -19.17 -0.36
N TYR A 6 16.06 -18.49 -1.33
CA TYR A 6 15.39 -17.39 -2.05
C TYR A 6 14.68 -17.82 -3.36
N ARG A 7 14.74 -19.10 -3.74
CA ARG A 7 14.40 -19.53 -5.11
C ARG A 7 13.00 -20.11 -5.33
N ARG A 8 12.01 -19.84 -4.46
CA ARG A 8 10.61 -20.30 -4.66
C ARG A 8 9.51 -19.35 -4.21
N LEU A 9 9.73 -18.05 -4.35
CA LEU A 9 8.62 -17.13 -4.59
C LEU A 9 8.92 -16.44 -5.92
N ALA A 10 8.79 -17.21 -7.00
CA ALA A 10 8.60 -16.63 -8.31
C ALA A 10 7.31 -15.81 -8.23
N CYS A 11 7.46 -14.53 -7.88
CA CYS A 11 6.47 -13.51 -8.12
C CYS A 11 5.93 -13.78 -9.53
N PRO A 12 4.61 -13.92 -9.73
CA PRO A 12 4.09 -13.87 -11.07
C PRO A 12 4.46 -12.47 -11.57
N ALA A 13 5.57 -12.36 -12.29
CA ALA A 13 6.11 -11.13 -12.88
C ALA A 13 5.15 -10.50 -13.93
N LYS A 14 3.91 -11.01 -13.99
CA LYS A 14 2.80 -10.63 -14.85
C LYS A 14 1.59 -10.14 -14.05
N PHE A 15 1.59 -10.25 -12.72
CA PHE A 15 0.67 -9.51 -11.86
C PHE A 15 1.25 -8.10 -11.73
N CYS A 16 1.17 -7.37 -12.84
CA CYS A 16 1.67 -6.02 -12.92
C CYS A 16 0.88 -5.19 -11.91
N MET A 17 1.49 -4.96 -10.75
CA MET A 17 1.18 -3.80 -9.92
C MET A 17 1.53 -2.48 -10.62
N SER A 18 1.67 -2.49 -11.94
CA SER A 18 1.80 -1.33 -12.82
C SER A 18 0.52 -0.52 -12.87
N ASP A 19 -0.64 -1.13 -12.61
CA ASP A 19 -1.94 -0.45 -12.67
C ASP A 19 -2.25 0.37 -11.41
N ILE A 20 -1.54 0.12 -10.30
CA ILE A 20 -1.70 0.86 -9.05
C ILE A 20 -0.42 1.64 -8.79
N GLU A 21 -0.51 2.96 -8.88
CA GLU A 21 0.58 3.83 -8.44
C GLU A 21 0.90 3.55 -6.98
N ARG A 22 2.20 3.43 -6.66
CA ARG A 22 2.62 3.13 -5.29
C ARG A 22 2.37 4.33 -4.39
N TYR A 23 1.64 4.11 -3.30
CA TYR A 23 1.40 5.17 -2.33
C TYR A 23 2.68 5.51 -1.57
N SER A 24 3.18 6.74 -1.73
CA SER A 24 4.42 7.22 -1.11
C SER A 24 4.22 7.79 0.29
N GLY A 25 2.96 7.99 0.71
CA GLY A 25 2.57 8.80 1.87
C GLY A 25 1.90 10.13 1.50
N ILE A 26 1.74 10.42 0.21
CA ILE A 26 1.13 11.66 -0.30
C ILE A 26 -0.17 11.32 -1.05
N GLY A 27 -1.21 12.14 -0.86
CA GLY A 27 -2.52 11.99 -1.49
C GLY A 27 -3.54 11.29 -0.59
N CYS A 28 -4.68 10.90 -1.15
CA CYS A 28 -5.79 10.36 -0.36
C CYS A 28 -5.61 8.84 -0.08
N PRO A 29 -5.35 8.42 1.18
CA PRO A 29 -5.16 7.00 1.49
C PRO A 29 -6.42 6.16 1.26
N LYS A 30 -7.61 6.76 1.39
CA LYS A 30 -8.89 6.08 1.11
C LYS A 30 -9.02 5.71 -0.37
N ILE A 31 -8.53 6.56 -1.28
CA ILE A 31 -8.56 6.28 -2.72
C ILE A 31 -7.60 5.13 -3.03
N HIS A 32 -6.38 5.16 -2.47
CA HIS A 32 -5.40 4.08 -2.63
C HIS A 32 -5.95 2.73 -2.20
N LEU A 33 -6.50 2.63 -0.99
CA LEU A 33 -7.08 1.38 -0.47
C LEU A 33 -8.22 0.85 -1.34
N ARG A 34 -9.12 1.73 -1.80
CA ARG A 34 -10.24 1.34 -2.67
C ARG A 34 -9.75 0.82 -4.02
N LEU A 35 -8.77 1.49 -4.63
CA LEU A 35 -8.20 1.07 -5.91
C LEU A 35 -7.47 -0.27 -5.78
N TYR A 36 -6.61 -0.40 -4.76
CA TYR A 36 -5.88 -1.63 -4.46
C TYR A 36 -6.84 -2.80 -4.27
N ASN A 37 -7.85 -2.65 -3.40
CA ASN A 37 -8.82 -3.69 -3.16
C ASN A 37 -9.57 -4.08 -4.45
N LYS A 38 -10.08 -3.10 -5.21
CA LYS A 38 -10.81 -3.34 -6.46
C LYS A 38 -9.97 -4.14 -7.47
N VAL A 39 -8.74 -3.71 -7.74
CA VAL A 39 -7.86 -4.35 -8.72
C VAL A 39 -7.49 -5.75 -8.28
N MET A 40 -7.04 -5.92 -7.04
CA MET A 40 -6.64 -7.24 -6.52
C MET A 40 -7.80 -8.24 -6.53
N ARG A 41 -9.00 -7.80 -6.12
CA ARG A 41 -10.21 -8.65 -6.16
C ARG A 41 -10.61 -9.04 -7.57
N ALA A 42 -10.44 -8.15 -8.56
CA ALA A 42 -10.71 -8.48 -9.96
C ALA A 42 -9.82 -9.61 -10.50
N HIS A 43 -8.66 -9.84 -9.88
CA HIS A 43 -7.78 -10.96 -10.18
C HIS A 43 -7.97 -12.18 -9.27
N GLY A 44 -9.03 -12.21 -8.44
CA GLY A 44 -9.34 -13.36 -7.58
C GLY A 44 -8.47 -13.47 -6.33
N ILE A 45 -7.84 -12.38 -5.89
CA ILE A 45 -6.99 -12.35 -4.68
C ILE A 45 -7.87 -12.34 -3.41
N ASP A 46 -7.57 -13.24 -2.47
CA ASP A 46 -8.25 -13.34 -1.18
C ASP A 46 -7.67 -12.39 -0.11
N ASP A 47 -8.31 -12.30 1.06
CA ASP A 47 -7.93 -11.37 2.14
C ASP A 47 -6.53 -11.61 2.69
N ALA A 48 -6.13 -12.89 2.83
CA ALA A 48 -4.80 -13.23 3.32
C ALA A 48 -3.72 -12.80 2.32
N GLN A 49 -4.00 -13.00 1.03
CA GLN A 49 -3.13 -12.54 -0.05
C GLN A 49 -3.13 -11.01 -0.18
N LEU A 50 -4.25 -10.32 0.08
CA LEU A 50 -4.28 -8.85 0.10
C LEU A 50 -3.29 -8.31 1.12
N VAL A 51 -3.26 -8.87 2.33
CA VAL A 51 -2.30 -8.48 3.39
C VAL A 51 -0.87 -8.75 2.91
N ALA A 52 -0.60 -9.94 2.37
CA ALA A 52 0.73 -10.33 1.93
C ALA A 52 1.29 -9.44 0.80
N PHE A 53 0.42 -8.97 -0.10
CA PHE A 53 0.83 -8.18 -1.26
C PHE A 53 0.76 -6.66 -1.04
N PHE A 54 0.10 -6.19 0.01
CA PHE A 54 -0.06 -4.76 0.28
C PHE A 54 1.26 -3.97 0.33
N PRO A 55 2.36 -4.50 0.90
CA PRO A 55 3.64 -3.77 0.95
C PRO A 55 4.19 -3.38 -0.41
N MET A 56 3.90 -4.17 -1.45
CA MET A 56 4.37 -3.90 -2.80
C MET A 56 3.66 -2.69 -3.43
N SER A 57 2.52 -2.26 -2.87
CA SER A 57 1.73 -1.10 -3.29
C SER A 57 2.18 0.20 -2.63
N LEU A 58 3.21 0.13 -1.77
CA LEU A 58 3.71 1.25 -0.99
C LEU A 58 5.10 1.63 -1.49
N SER A 59 5.45 2.90 -1.30
CA SER A 59 6.80 3.42 -1.50
C SER A 59 7.14 4.45 -0.43
N GLY A 60 8.38 4.92 -0.40
CA GLY A 60 8.76 6.08 0.40
C GLY A 60 8.41 5.96 1.88
N ALA A 61 7.65 6.94 2.40
CA ALA A 61 7.30 7.00 3.82
C ALA A 61 6.30 5.91 4.20
N ALA A 62 5.36 5.56 3.32
CA ALA A 62 4.39 4.51 3.58
C ALA A 62 5.03 3.13 3.69
N GLN A 63 6.01 2.83 2.84
CA GLN A 63 6.73 1.56 2.92
C GLN A 63 7.55 1.44 4.21
N ARG A 64 8.21 2.54 4.64
CA ARG A 64 8.94 2.60 5.92
C ARG A 64 8.01 2.43 7.12
N TRP A 65 6.85 3.07 7.10
CA TRP A 65 5.83 2.88 8.12
C TRP A 65 5.42 1.42 8.21
N PHE A 66 5.06 0.78 7.08
CA PHE A 66 4.59 -0.60 7.09
C PHE A 66 5.63 -1.55 7.71
N ALA A 67 6.92 -1.36 7.40
CA ALA A 67 8.02 -2.14 7.98
C ALA A 67 8.23 -1.91 9.49
N SER A 68 7.70 -0.82 10.05
CA SER A 68 7.80 -0.49 11.48
C SER A 68 6.60 -0.94 12.32
N VAL A 69 5.50 -1.36 11.68
CA VAL A 69 4.30 -1.81 12.40
C VAL A 69 4.51 -3.24 12.88
N GLU A 70 4.16 -3.49 14.15
CA GLU A 70 4.17 -4.83 14.72
C GLU A 70 3.30 -5.81 13.92
N PRO A 71 3.81 -6.99 13.49
CA PRO A 71 3.05 -7.93 12.67
C PRO A 71 1.70 -8.37 13.26
N SER A 72 1.60 -8.37 14.59
CA SER A 72 0.36 -8.72 15.32
C SER A 72 -0.80 -7.74 15.07
N ARG A 73 -0.49 -6.52 14.62
CA ARG A 73 -1.44 -5.45 14.26
C ARG A 73 -1.86 -5.50 12.79
N LEU A 74 -1.33 -6.41 11.98
CA LEU A 74 -1.60 -6.49 10.53
C LEU A 74 -2.04 -7.91 10.13
N ARG A 75 -2.90 -8.53 10.96
CA ARG A 75 -3.28 -9.94 10.78
C ARG A 75 -4.35 -10.15 9.71
N THR A 76 -5.25 -9.19 9.57
CA THR A 76 -6.34 -9.24 8.61
C THR A 76 -6.29 -8.05 7.67
N TRP A 77 -7.01 -8.14 6.55
CA TRP A 77 -7.15 -7.00 5.65
C TRP A 77 -7.83 -5.80 6.33
N GLU A 78 -8.76 -6.06 7.26
CA GLU A 78 -9.41 -5.02 8.07
C GLU A 78 -8.40 -4.31 8.97
N ASP A 79 -7.52 -5.05 9.65
CA ASP A 79 -6.46 -4.46 10.48
C ASP A 79 -5.53 -3.57 9.64
N VAL A 80 -5.09 -4.06 8.49
CA VAL A 80 -4.24 -3.29 7.56
C VAL A 80 -4.93 -2.00 7.12
N ALA A 81 -6.20 -2.07 6.73
CA ALA A 81 -6.95 -0.90 6.29
C ALA A 81 -7.13 0.11 7.44
N HIS A 82 -7.43 -0.35 8.65
CA HIS A 82 -7.59 0.49 9.83
C HIS A 82 -6.29 1.21 10.20
N GLU A 83 -5.20 0.47 10.31
CA GLU A 83 -3.87 1.00 10.66
C GLU A 83 -3.37 1.99 9.61
N PHE A 84 -3.55 1.67 8.32
CA PHE A 84 -3.14 2.54 7.21
C PHE A 84 -3.91 3.85 7.20
N LEU A 85 -5.24 3.80 7.36
CA LEU A 85 -6.07 5.01 7.41
C LEU A 85 -5.76 5.86 8.64
N THR A 86 -5.49 5.22 9.78
CA THR A 86 -5.12 5.92 11.01
C THR A 86 -3.78 6.64 10.85
N GLN A 87 -2.77 5.96 10.29
CA GLN A 87 -1.45 6.55 10.08
C GLN A 87 -1.48 7.73 9.10
N PHE A 88 -2.22 7.61 8.00
CA PHE A 88 -2.17 8.56 6.88
C PHE A 88 -3.39 9.50 6.81
N ALA A 89 -4.20 9.58 7.87
CA ALA A 89 -5.46 10.33 7.92
C ALA A 89 -5.37 11.76 7.34
N PHE A 90 -4.26 12.47 7.60
CA PHE A 90 -4.03 13.86 7.18
C PHE A 90 -3.40 14.02 5.79
N SER A 91 -3.00 12.94 5.14
CA SER A 91 -2.36 13.02 3.81
C SER A 91 -3.33 13.48 2.71
N ALA A 92 -4.64 13.43 2.99
CA ALA A 92 -5.68 13.99 2.14
C ALA A 92 -5.70 15.52 2.10
N ASP A 93 -5.26 16.20 3.17
CA ASP A 93 -5.31 17.67 3.28
C ASP A 93 -4.07 18.34 2.67
N ILE A 94 -2.93 17.64 2.59
CA ILE A 94 -1.68 18.21 2.07
C ILE A 94 -1.69 18.40 0.54
N ASP A 95 -2.46 17.61 -0.23
CA ASP A 95 -2.66 17.85 -1.68
C ASP A 95 -3.41 19.17 -1.94
N VAL A 96 -4.35 19.54 -1.04
CA VAL A 96 -5.09 20.81 -1.14
C VAL A 96 -4.17 21.99 -0.84
N SER A 97 -3.42 21.95 0.26
CA SER A 97 -2.53 23.06 0.63
C SER A 97 -1.38 23.29 -0.35
N ARG A 98 -0.87 22.23 -1.01
CA ARG A 98 0.15 22.39 -2.05
C ARG A 98 -0.40 23.06 -3.31
N ARG A 99 -1.58 22.67 -3.77
CA ARG A 99 -2.23 23.28 -4.94
C ARG A 99 -2.64 24.73 -4.68
N GLU A 100 -3.12 25.04 -3.48
CA GLU A 100 -3.42 26.43 -3.09
C GLU A 100 -2.16 27.29 -3.05
N LEU A 101 -1.05 26.77 -2.51
CA LEU A 101 0.22 27.50 -2.47
C LEU A 101 0.81 27.76 -3.87
N GLU A 102 0.64 26.83 -4.81
CA GLU A 102 1.08 27.00 -6.21
C GLU A 102 0.15 27.92 -7.02
N ALA A 103 -1.13 28.04 -6.65
CA ALA A 103 -2.12 28.90 -7.30
C ALA A 103 -2.08 30.39 -6.86
N THR A 104 -1.27 30.72 -5.85
CA THR A 104 -1.16 32.10 -5.33
C THR A 104 0.05 32.86 -5.90
N ARG A 105 0.56 32.47 -7.07
CA ARG A 105 1.71 33.11 -7.73
C ARG A 105 1.34 33.77 -9.04
#